data_AF-A0A447T4B9-F1
#
_entry.id   AF-A0A447T4B9-F1
#
_cell.length_a   1.000
_cell.length_b   1.000
_cell.length_c   1.000
_cell.angle_alpha   90.00
_cell.angle_beta   90.00
_cell.angle_gamma   90.00
#
_symmetry.space_group_name_H-M   'P 1'
#
loop_
_entity.id
_entity.type
_entity.pdbx_description
1 polymer ?
#
loop_
_entity_poly.entity_id
_entity_poly.type
_entity_poly.pdbx_seq_one_letter_code
_entity_poly.pdbx_strand_id
1 'polypeptide(L)'
;MADVLEKKGAMTLADHGAGKSYLGFILYDLFLKDKAAGHVYGVETRQELVDKSRGLAERLGFERMGFLNLTVEQSITSTALPEQVDIITALHACNTATDDAIRFALAKDAQYIVLVPCCQAEVASVLRQKKNETFGKTPLSELWRHPIHTREFGSQLTNVLRCLQLEARGYQLTVTELVGWEHSMKNELIIAKKTGKGKNSARERQLAILDELNLMDLRERFAY
;
A
#
# COMPACT_ATOMS: atom_id res chain seq x y z
N MET A 1 -4.97 13.88 -6.99
CA MET A 1 -5.31 15.05 -6.16
C MET A 1 -6.24 16.01 -6.89
N ALA A 2 -5.87 16.54 -8.07
CA ALA A 2 -6.74 17.42 -8.86
C ALA A 2 -8.16 16.85 -9.10
N ASP A 3 -8.27 15.60 -9.57
CA ASP A 3 -9.58 14.93 -9.79
C ASP A 3 -10.47 14.92 -8.53
N VAL A 4 -9.89 14.75 -7.34
CA VAL A 4 -10.66 14.75 -6.08
C VAL A 4 -11.09 16.17 -5.72
N LEU A 5 -10.15 17.11 -5.79
CA LEU A 5 -10.41 18.51 -5.46
C LEU A 5 -11.46 19.16 -6.37
N GLU A 6 -11.42 18.86 -7.68
CA GLU A 6 -12.43 19.35 -8.64
C GLU A 6 -13.83 18.81 -8.35
N LYS A 7 -13.94 17.56 -7.88
CA LYS A 7 -15.24 16.92 -7.60
C LYS A 7 -15.82 17.30 -6.24
N LYS A 8 -14.98 17.41 -5.20
CA LYS A 8 -15.42 17.55 -3.80
C LYS A 8 -15.11 18.92 -3.18
N GLY A 9 -14.21 19.71 -3.76
CA GLY A 9 -13.75 20.99 -3.18
C GLY A 9 -12.86 20.85 -1.92
N ALA A 10 -12.77 19.65 -1.35
CA ALA A 10 -11.93 19.27 -0.23
C ALA A 10 -11.36 17.87 -0.50
N MET A 11 -10.26 17.52 0.17
CA MET A 11 -9.62 16.22 0.03
C MET A 11 -9.04 15.74 1.37
N THR A 12 -9.30 14.49 1.72
CA THR A 12 -8.64 13.80 2.84
C THR A 12 -7.57 12.85 2.32
N LEU A 13 -6.37 12.93 2.88
CA LEU A 13 -5.26 12.04 2.56
C LEU A 13 -4.76 11.34 3.83
N ALA A 14 -4.50 10.04 3.76
CA ALA A 14 -3.83 9.30 4.83
C ALA A 14 -2.51 8.69 4.33
N ASP A 15 -1.40 9.06 4.97
CA ASP A 15 -0.04 8.55 4.71
C ASP A 15 0.34 7.51 5.76
N HIS A 16 0.40 6.25 5.34
CA HIS A 16 0.71 5.12 6.22
C HIS A 16 2.20 4.80 6.22
N GLY A 17 2.76 4.58 7.41
CA GLY A 17 4.20 4.42 7.57
C GLY A 17 4.93 5.74 7.32
N ALA A 18 4.31 6.86 7.73
CA ALA A 18 4.73 8.20 7.35
C ALA A 18 6.18 8.53 7.77
N GLY A 19 6.73 7.86 8.78
CA GLY A 19 8.08 8.15 9.27
C GLY A 19 8.18 9.61 9.71
N LYS A 20 9.06 10.37 9.05
CA LYS A 20 9.19 11.83 9.27
C LYS A 20 8.14 12.67 8.52
N SER A 21 7.22 12.01 7.84
CA SER A 21 6.09 12.58 7.09
C SER A 21 6.48 13.52 5.95
N TYR A 22 7.70 13.42 5.41
CA TYR A 22 8.17 14.34 4.35
C TYR A 22 7.22 14.38 3.14
N LEU A 23 6.72 13.21 2.71
CA LEU A 23 5.73 13.16 1.64
C LEU A 23 4.47 13.93 2.03
N GLY A 24 3.87 13.64 3.18
CA GLY A 24 2.69 14.35 3.68
C GLY A 24 2.87 15.87 3.73
N PHE A 25 4.03 16.35 4.21
CA PHE A 25 4.35 17.78 4.23
C PHE A 25 4.47 18.38 2.82
N ILE A 26 5.17 17.71 1.90
CA ILE A 26 5.30 18.16 0.51
C ILE A 26 3.94 18.21 -0.18
N LEU A 27 3.12 17.17 -0.02
CA LEU A 27 1.78 17.11 -0.60
C LEU A 27 0.87 18.20 -0.02
N TYR A 28 0.99 18.47 1.28
CA TYR A 28 0.22 19.54 1.91
C TYR A 28 0.61 20.92 1.35
N ASP A 29 1.91 21.26 1.40
CA ASP A 29 2.41 22.57 0.98
C ASP A 29 2.14 22.84 -0.51
N LEU A 30 2.34 21.86 -1.39
CA LEU A 30 2.16 22.04 -2.83
C LEU A 30 0.71 22.05 -3.31
N PHE A 31 -0.20 21.32 -2.64
CA PHE A 31 -1.53 21.06 -3.20
C PHE A 31 -2.71 21.42 -2.30
N LEU A 32 -2.52 21.53 -0.99
CA LEU A 32 -3.61 21.73 -0.03
C LEU A 32 -3.54 23.04 0.73
N LYS A 33 -2.35 23.57 0.99
CA LYS A 33 -2.15 24.77 1.83
C LYS A 33 -3.01 25.95 1.40
N ASP A 34 -3.05 26.24 0.09
CA ASP A 34 -3.83 27.35 -0.48
C ASP A 34 -5.31 27.00 -0.75
N LYS A 35 -5.77 25.81 -0.34
CA LYS A 35 -7.17 25.38 -0.46
C LYS A 35 -7.94 25.68 0.80
N ALA A 36 -9.21 26.03 0.66
CA ALA A 36 -10.09 26.33 1.80
C ALA A 36 -10.36 25.13 2.72
N ALA A 37 -10.26 23.91 2.20
CA ALA A 37 -10.57 22.68 2.92
C ALA A 37 -9.67 21.51 2.52
N GLY A 38 -9.69 20.46 3.33
CA GLY A 38 -8.88 19.24 3.17
C GLY A 38 -7.96 19.00 4.37
N HIS A 39 -7.52 17.75 4.54
CA HIS A 39 -6.73 17.32 5.69
C HIS A 39 -5.74 16.22 5.29
N VAL A 40 -4.54 16.25 5.85
CA VAL A 40 -3.52 15.19 5.69
C VAL A 40 -3.30 14.51 7.03
N TYR A 41 -3.49 13.20 7.09
CA TYR A 41 -3.25 12.37 8.25
C TYR A 41 -1.97 11.56 8.05
N GLY A 42 -0.99 11.71 8.94
CA GLY A 42 0.16 10.80 9.04
C GLY A 42 -0.08 9.72 10.09
N VAL A 43 0.05 8.46 9.70
CA VAL A 43 -0.04 7.30 10.61
C VAL A 43 1.35 6.69 10.79
N GLU A 44 1.83 6.69 12.04
CA GLU A 44 3.19 6.23 12.39
C GLU A 44 3.22 5.60 13.79
N THR A 45 3.92 4.48 13.95
CA THR A 45 3.96 3.73 15.21
C THR A 45 4.98 4.28 16.21
N ARG A 46 6.00 5.01 15.75
CA ARG A 46 7.01 5.60 16.65
C ARG A 46 6.55 6.97 17.15
N GLN A 47 6.24 7.02 18.45
CA GLN A 47 5.79 8.24 19.14
C GLN A 47 6.73 9.44 18.91
N GLU A 48 8.04 9.23 18.98
CA GLU A 48 9.04 10.28 18.75
C GLU A 48 8.89 10.96 17.38
N LEU A 49 8.55 10.19 16.33
CA LEU A 49 8.37 10.74 14.98
C LEU A 49 7.03 11.47 14.84
N VAL A 50 6.00 10.98 15.53
CA VAL A 50 4.69 11.66 15.62
C VAL A 50 4.87 13.03 16.27
N ASP A 51 5.57 13.10 17.40
CA ASP A 51 5.78 14.38 18.12
C ASP A 51 6.64 15.35 17.31
N LYS A 52 7.68 14.86 16.65
CA LYS A 52 8.49 15.68 15.71
C LYS A 52 7.66 16.23 14.56
N SER A 53 6.75 15.42 14.01
CA SER A 53 5.88 15.83 12.90
C SER A 53 4.84 16.86 13.36
N ARG A 54 4.24 16.68 14.54
CA ARG A 54 3.33 17.66 15.16
C ARG A 54 4.02 19.01 15.38
N GLY A 55 5.19 19.00 16.04
CA GLY A 55 5.96 20.23 16.26
C GLY A 55 6.45 20.89 14.96
N LEU A 56 6.68 20.13 13.88
CA LEU A 56 6.97 20.71 12.57
C LEU A 56 5.72 21.36 11.95
N ALA A 57 4.56 20.71 11.99
CA ALA A 57 3.31 21.28 11.48
C ALA A 57 2.91 22.55 12.23
N GLU A 58 3.05 22.59 13.55
CA GLU A 58 2.83 23.78 14.37
C GLU A 58 3.74 24.94 13.94
N ARG A 59 5.05 24.69 13.82
CA ARG A 59 6.02 25.72 13.39
C ARG A 59 5.76 26.26 11.99
N LEU A 60 5.18 25.45 11.09
CA LEU A 60 4.86 25.85 9.73
C LEU A 60 3.44 26.43 9.59
N GLY A 61 2.63 26.42 10.64
CA GLY A 61 1.21 26.82 10.58
C GLY A 61 0.35 25.86 9.75
N PHE A 62 0.72 24.58 9.67
CA PHE A 62 0.00 23.58 8.88
C PHE A 62 -1.11 22.92 9.71
N GLU A 63 -2.11 23.72 10.09
CA GLU A 63 -3.19 23.35 11.03
C GLU A 63 -4.05 22.16 10.55
N ARG A 64 -4.07 21.88 9.25
CA ARG A 64 -4.84 20.79 8.64
C ARG A 64 -3.99 19.54 8.38
N MET A 65 -2.91 19.38 9.14
CA MET A 65 -2.14 18.15 9.23
C MET A 65 -2.33 17.51 10.61
N GLY A 66 -2.78 16.26 10.64
CA GLY A 66 -2.93 15.45 11.83
C GLY A 66 -1.93 14.30 11.84
N PHE A 67 -1.38 13.96 13.01
CA PHE A 67 -0.47 12.83 13.15
C PHE A 67 -0.94 11.90 14.26
N LEU A 68 -1.06 10.62 13.96
CA LEU A 68 -1.65 9.60 14.81
C LEU A 68 -0.62 8.52 15.14
N ASN A 69 -0.43 8.27 16.45
CA ASN A 69 0.42 7.19 16.91
C ASN A 69 -0.35 5.87 16.92
N LEU A 70 -0.47 5.25 15.74
CA LEU A 70 -1.23 4.03 15.52
C LEU A 70 -0.46 3.10 14.59
N THR A 71 -0.69 1.79 14.70
CA THR A 71 -0.40 0.88 13.59
C THR A 71 -1.40 1.11 12.45
N VAL A 72 -1.04 0.67 11.24
CA VAL A 72 -1.97 0.69 10.09
C VAL A 72 -3.21 -0.16 10.36
N GLU A 73 -3.05 -1.28 11.07
CA GLU A 73 -4.18 -2.12 11.47
C GLU A 73 -5.11 -1.41 12.46
N GLN A 74 -4.55 -0.73 13.47
CA GLN A 74 -5.33 0.05 14.45
C GLN A 74 -6.03 1.26 13.81
N SER A 75 -5.46 1.85 12.75
CA SER A 75 -6.06 3.00 12.08
C SER A 75 -7.37 2.64 11.37
N ILE A 76 -7.56 1.38 10.96
CA ILE A 76 -8.76 0.91 10.23
C ILE A 76 -10.05 1.24 11.00
N THR A 77 -10.06 1.00 12.31
CA THR A 77 -11.22 1.19 13.18
C THR A 77 -11.14 2.45 14.05
N SER A 78 -10.11 3.27 13.87
CA SER A 78 -9.92 4.49 14.64
C SER A 78 -10.98 5.54 14.31
N THR A 79 -11.58 6.12 15.35
CA THR A 79 -12.49 7.27 15.25
C THR A 79 -11.75 8.60 15.04
N ALA A 80 -10.42 8.61 15.14
CA ALA A 80 -9.60 9.79 14.85
C ALA A 80 -9.44 10.04 13.34
N LEU A 81 -9.82 9.09 12.51
CA LEU A 81 -9.83 9.18 11.05
C LEU A 81 -11.28 9.21 10.55
N PRO A 82 -11.58 9.96 9.47
CA PRO A 82 -12.92 9.99 8.90
C PRO A 82 -13.34 8.59 8.44
N GLU A 83 -14.64 8.37 8.28
CA GLU A 83 -15.17 7.12 7.73
C GLU A 83 -14.72 6.88 6.29
N GLN A 84 -14.57 7.95 5.50
CA GLN A 84 -14.03 7.91 4.14
C GLN A 84 -12.74 8.72 4.03
N VAL A 85 -11.73 8.18 3.34
CA VAL A 85 -10.47 8.87 3.01
C VAL A 85 -10.32 8.88 1.48
N ASP A 86 -10.09 10.04 0.87
CA ASP A 86 -10.05 10.11 -0.60
C ASP A 86 -8.80 9.48 -1.21
N ILE A 87 -7.64 9.73 -0.60
CA ILE A 87 -6.33 9.29 -1.10
C ILE A 87 -5.55 8.61 0.02
N ILE A 88 -5.01 7.44 -0.27
CA ILE A 88 -4.12 6.74 0.65
C ILE A 88 -2.76 6.57 0.00
N THR A 89 -1.72 6.94 0.76
CA THR A 89 -0.33 6.69 0.40
C THR A 89 0.28 5.69 1.38
N ALA A 90 1.13 4.82 0.87
CA ALA A 90 1.97 3.94 1.67
C ALA A 90 3.31 3.74 0.93
N LEU A 91 4.25 4.65 1.20
CA LEU A 91 5.59 4.59 0.64
C LEU A 91 6.52 4.00 1.71
N HIS A 92 7.16 2.87 1.39
CA HIS A 92 8.00 2.13 2.35
C HIS A 92 7.26 1.55 3.57
N ALA A 93 5.95 1.31 3.45
CA ALA A 93 5.23 0.47 4.40
C ALA A 93 5.68 -1.00 4.25
N CYS A 94 6.80 -1.34 4.88
CA CYS A 94 7.51 -2.61 4.67
C CYS A 94 6.68 -3.86 5.03
N ASN A 95 6.99 -4.94 4.32
CA ASN A 95 6.43 -6.28 4.48
C ASN A 95 4.90 -6.26 4.42
N THR A 96 4.22 -6.66 5.51
CA THR A 96 2.76 -6.75 5.59
C THR A 96 2.07 -5.40 5.76
N ALA A 97 2.80 -4.34 6.12
CA ALA A 97 2.20 -3.02 6.34
C ALA A 97 1.57 -2.43 5.07
N THR A 98 2.09 -2.77 3.88
CA THR A 98 1.42 -2.41 2.60
C THR A 98 0.08 -3.14 2.45
N ASP A 99 -0.03 -4.40 2.89
CA ASP A 99 -1.29 -5.15 2.84
C ASP A 99 -2.31 -4.58 3.81
N ASP A 100 -1.86 -4.17 5.00
CA ASP A 100 -2.70 -3.50 5.98
C ASP A 100 -3.17 -2.13 5.45
N ALA A 101 -2.33 -1.40 4.70
CA ALA A 101 -2.71 -0.14 4.06
C ALA A 101 -3.75 -0.35 2.95
N ILE A 102 -3.67 -1.47 2.20
CA ILE A 102 -4.71 -1.85 1.24
C ILE A 102 -6.02 -2.17 1.98
N ARG A 103 -5.97 -2.94 3.08
CA ARG A 103 -7.17 -3.23 3.89
C ARG A 103 -7.80 -1.96 4.43
N PHE A 104 -6.99 -1.05 4.95
CA PHE A 104 -7.43 0.28 5.38
C PHE A 104 -8.11 1.03 4.24
N ALA A 105 -7.52 1.04 3.03
CA ALA A 105 -8.09 1.72 1.88
C ALA A 105 -9.44 1.17 1.45
N LEU A 106 -9.62 -0.15 1.52
CA LEU A 106 -10.89 -0.80 1.24
C LEU A 106 -11.92 -0.47 2.33
N ALA A 107 -11.52 -0.46 3.60
CA ALA A 107 -12.41 -0.13 4.72
C ALA A 107 -12.85 1.35 4.72
N LYS A 108 -11.96 2.27 4.31
CA LYS A 108 -12.21 3.72 4.24
C LYS A 108 -12.72 4.17 2.87
N ASP A 109 -13.18 3.24 2.04
CA ASP A 109 -13.76 3.48 0.73
C ASP A 109 -12.97 4.45 -0.17
N ALA A 110 -11.66 4.23 -0.26
CA ALA A 110 -10.78 5.21 -0.88
C ALA A 110 -10.94 5.34 -2.39
N GLN A 111 -10.84 6.58 -2.89
CA GLN A 111 -10.91 6.84 -4.32
C GLN A 111 -9.58 6.54 -5.02
N TYR A 112 -8.46 6.78 -4.34
CA TYR A 112 -7.11 6.54 -4.83
C TYR A 112 -6.21 5.86 -3.80
N ILE A 113 -5.38 4.95 -4.26
CA ILE A 113 -4.34 4.29 -3.46
C ILE A 113 -3.02 4.40 -4.23
N VAL A 114 -1.96 4.85 -3.57
CA VAL A 114 -0.62 5.01 -4.14
C VAL A 114 0.39 4.30 -3.26
N LEU A 115 0.99 3.24 -3.79
CA LEU A 115 1.87 2.35 -3.05
C LEU A 115 3.27 2.33 -3.69
N VAL A 116 4.30 2.36 -2.84
CA VAL A 116 5.68 2.02 -3.23
C VAL A 116 6.16 0.90 -2.32
N PRO A 117 5.89 -0.36 -2.69
CA PRO A 117 6.26 -1.52 -1.88
C PRO A 117 7.76 -1.82 -2.05
N CYS A 118 8.53 -1.80 -0.97
CA CYS A 118 10.00 -1.92 -1.05
C CYS A 118 10.59 -3.22 -0.48
N CYS A 119 10.05 -3.75 0.62
CA CYS A 119 10.60 -4.92 1.31
C CYS A 119 9.50 -5.94 1.54
N GLN A 120 9.66 -7.17 1.04
CA GLN A 120 8.59 -8.18 1.05
C GLN A 120 9.22 -9.54 1.31
N ALA A 121 8.80 -10.21 2.38
CA ALA A 121 9.43 -11.45 2.83
C ALA A 121 8.42 -12.58 3.08
N GLU A 122 7.14 -12.28 3.30
CA GLU A 122 6.13 -13.28 3.67
C GLU A 122 5.98 -14.39 2.62
N VAL A 123 5.66 -14.03 1.38
CA VAL A 123 5.55 -14.99 0.26
C VAL A 123 6.87 -15.73 0.03
N ALA A 124 8.00 -15.01 0.06
CA ALA A 124 9.32 -15.62 -0.11
C ALA A 124 9.64 -16.63 1.02
N SER A 125 9.17 -16.40 2.24
CA SER A 125 9.33 -17.30 3.37
C SER A 125 8.53 -18.59 3.16
N VAL A 126 7.26 -18.49 2.77
CA VAL A 126 6.41 -19.64 2.51
C VAL A 126 6.95 -20.49 1.35
N LEU A 127 7.40 -19.85 0.26
CA LEU A 127 8.05 -20.53 -0.86
C LEU A 127 9.30 -21.33 -0.43
N ARG A 128 10.09 -20.81 0.53
CA ARG A 128 11.25 -21.54 1.09
C ARG A 128 10.84 -22.72 1.95
N GLN A 129 9.83 -22.54 2.80
CA GLN A 129 9.33 -23.58 3.70
C GLN A 129 8.78 -24.76 2.90
N LYS A 130 8.02 -24.48 1.84
CA LYS A 130 7.38 -25.49 0.97
C LYS A 130 8.23 -25.92 -0.23
N LYS A 131 9.51 -25.56 -0.23
CA LYS A 131 10.43 -25.76 -1.36
C LYS A 131 10.47 -27.21 -1.83
N ASN A 132 10.60 -28.17 -0.91
CA ASN A 132 10.68 -29.59 -1.23
C ASN A 132 9.36 -30.17 -1.77
N GLU A 133 8.22 -29.67 -1.30
CA GLU A 133 6.89 -30.09 -1.79
C GLU A 133 6.55 -29.53 -3.17
N THR A 134 7.19 -28.41 -3.52
CA THR A 134 6.94 -27.68 -4.76
C THR A 134 7.87 -28.17 -5.88
N PHE A 135 9.09 -28.61 -5.52
CA PHE A 135 9.98 -29.29 -6.45
C PHE A 135 9.36 -30.60 -6.92
N GLY A 136 9.10 -30.69 -8.22
CA GLY A 136 8.44 -31.84 -8.85
C GLY A 136 6.98 -31.61 -9.22
N LYS A 137 6.33 -30.55 -8.72
CA LYS A 137 4.97 -30.17 -9.16
C LYS A 137 4.98 -29.39 -10.48
N THR A 138 6.02 -28.57 -10.69
CA THR A 138 6.14 -27.74 -11.89
C THR A 138 7.61 -27.42 -12.21
N PRO A 139 8.02 -27.41 -13.49
CA PRO A 139 9.32 -26.89 -13.92
C PRO A 139 9.53 -25.41 -13.53
N LEU A 140 8.45 -24.65 -13.34
CA LEU A 140 8.53 -23.24 -12.93
C LEU A 140 9.19 -23.06 -11.56
N SER A 141 9.24 -24.10 -10.73
CA SER A 141 9.90 -24.07 -9.42
C SER A 141 11.38 -23.71 -9.45
N GLU A 142 12.04 -23.85 -10.61
CA GLU A 142 13.41 -23.37 -10.81
C GLU A 142 13.53 -21.84 -10.66
N LEU A 143 12.45 -21.08 -10.95
CA LEU A 143 12.39 -19.61 -10.77
C LEU A 143 12.57 -19.16 -9.32
N TRP A 144 12.40 -20.04 -8.33
CA TRP A 144 12.63 -19.74 -6.91
C TRP A 144 13.48 -20.80 -6.20
N ARG A 145 14.32 -21.53 -6.94
CA ARG A 145 15.20 -22.57 -6.37
C ARG A 145 16.33 -22.01 -5.52
N HIS A 146 16.95 -20.91 -5.94
CA HIS A 146 18.08 -20.31 -5.22
C HIS A 146 17.61 -19.20 -4.28
N PRO A 147 18.26 -18.98 -3.12
CA PRO A 147 17.77 -18.01 -2.12
C PRO A 147 17.54 -16.60 -2.65
N ILE A 148 18.40 -16.13 -3.56
CA ILE A 148 18.26 -14.84 -4.23
C ILE A 148 17.01 -14.81 -5.14
N HIS A 149 16.81 -15.86 -5.93
CA HIS A 149 15.63 -15.98 -6.80
C HIS A 149 14.35 -16.05 -5.97
N THR A 150 14.32 -16.84 -4.90
CA THR A 150 13.14 -16.91 -4.01
C THR A 150 12.79 -15.55 -3.41
N ARG A 151 13.80 -14.75 -3.05
CA ARG A 151 13.60 -13.40 -2.52
C ARG A 151 12.99 -12.46 -3.56
N GLU A 152 13.59 -12.39 -4.75
CA GLU A 152 13.10 -11.47 -5.79
C GLU A 152 11.75 -11.93 -6.37
N PHE A 153 11.60 -13.23 -6.67
CA PHE A 153 10.34 -13.79 -7.15
C PHE A 153 9.22 -13.63 -6.12
N GLY A 154 9.48 -13.95 -4.84
CA GLY A 154 8.50 -13.74 -3.78
C GLY A 154 8.10 -12.27 -3.62
N SER A 155 9.06 -11.34 -3.77
CA SER A 155 8.78 -9.90 -3.77
C SER A 155 7.87 -9.49 -4.94
N GLN A 156 8.18 -9.92 -6.17
CA GLN A 156 7.36 -9.59 -7.34
C GLN A 156 5.96 -10.20 -7.21
N LEU A 157 5.89 -11.47 -6.82
CA LEU A 157 4.65 -12.21 -6.67
C LEU A 157 3.72 -11.56 -5.65
N THR A 158 4.28 -11.07 -4.52
CA THR A 158 3.50 -10.34 -3.52
C THR A 158 2.83 -9.10 -4.14
N ASN A 159 3.54 -8.32 -4.95
CA ASN A 159 2.95 -7.15 -5.63
C ASN A 159 1.91 -7.53 -6.68
N VAL A 160 2.14 -8.60 -7.44
CA VAL A 160 1.14 -9.13 -8.38
C VAL A 160 -0.15 -9.53 -7.65
N LEU A 161 -0.03 -10.22 -6.51
CA LEU A 161 -1.19 -10.62 -5.69
C LEU A 161 -1.94 -9.40 -5.13
N ARG A 162 -1.22 -8.34 -4.72
CA ARG A 162 -1.81 -7.07 -4.29
C ARG A 162 -2.55 -6.35 -5.43
N CYS A 163 -1.97 -6.33 -6.62
CA CYS A 163 -2.61 -5.78 -7.81
C CYS A 163 -3.92 -6.53 -8.13
N LEU A 164 -3.88 -7.87 -8.18
CA LEU A 164 -5.08 -8.67 -8.41
C LEU A 164 -6.15 -8.45 -7.33
N GLN A 165 -5.76 -8.26 -6.06
CA GLN A 165 -6.70 -7.95 -4.99
C GLN A 165 -7.40 -6.61 -5.25
N LEU A 166 -6.65 -5.57 -5.61
CA LEU A 166 -7.22 -4.26 -5.91
C LEU A 166 -8.15 -4.30 -7.12
N GLU A 167 -7.77 -5.01 -8.19
CA GLU A 167 -8.64 -5.20 -9.36
C GLU A 167 -9.93 -5.98 -9.02
N ALA A 168 -9.81 -7.04 -8.21
CA ALA A 168 -10.96 -7.78 -7.70
C ALA A 168 -11.88 -6.92 -6.84
N ARG A 169 -11.36 -5.84 -6.25
CA ARG A 169 -12.10 -4.85 -5.46
C ARG A 169 -12.54 -3.60 -6.24
N GLY A 170 -12.41 -3.61 -7.56
CA GLY A 170 -12.99 -2.56 -8.42
C GLY A 170 -12.07 -1.37 -8.70
N TYR A 171 -10.77 -1.55 -8.50
CA TYR A 171 -9.77 -0.57 -8.85
C TYR A 171 -9.20 -0.83 -10.25
N GLN A 172 -9.02 0.24 -11.01
CA GLN A 172 -8.16 0.27 -12.19
C GLN A 172 -6.75 0.62 -11.75
N LEU A 173 -5.76 -0.11 -12.25
CA LEU A 173 -4.37 0.04 -11.84
C LEU A 173 -3.51 0.64 -12.95
N THR A 174 -2.54 1.43 -12.53
CA THR A 174 -1.33 1.77 -13.27
C THR A 174 -0.15 1.27 -12.43
N VAL A 175 0.65 0.36 -12.98
CA VAL A 175 1.89 -0.13 -12.35
C VAL A 175 3.05 0.32 -13.22
N THR A 176 3.95 1.12 -12.64
CA THR A 176 5.01 1.81 -13.38
C THR A 176 6.25 2.02 -12.51
N GLU A 177 7.30 2.55 -13.10
CA GLU A 177 8.51 2.97 -12.39
C GLU A 177 8.30 4.27 -11.62
N LEU A 178 8.85 4.34 -10.39
CA LEU A 178 8.81 5.55 -9.54
C LEU A 178 9.89 6.56 -9.95
N VAL A 179 11.11 6.07 -10.15
CA VAL A 179 12.33 6.84 -10.47
C VAL A 179 13.20 6.07 -11.47
N GLY A 180 14.27 6.67 -11.98
CA GLY A 180 15.27 5.94 -12.76
C GLY A 180 15.90 4.78 -11.95
N TRP A 181 16.30 3.72 -12.64
CA TRP A 181 16.90 2.52 -12.03
C TRP A 181 18.20 2.82 -11.27
N GLU A 182 18.91 3.87 -11.69
CA GLU A 182 20.10 4.40 -11.04
C GLU A 182 19.84 4.93 -9.61
N HIS A 183 18.58 5.19 -9.28
CA HIS A 183 18.18 5.82 -8.01
C HIS A 183 17.51 4.84 -7.05
N SER A 184 16.92 3.74 -7.52
CA SER A 184 16.34 2.72 -6.64
C SER A 184 16.23 1.34 -7.29
N MET A 185 16.69 0.32 -6.57
CA MET A 185 16.45 -1.09 -6.91
C MET A 185 15.01 -1.55 -6.59
N LYS A 186 14.25 -0.77 -5.82
CA LYS A 186 12.84 -1.01 -5.49
C LYS A 186 12.02 0.14 -6.05
N ASN A 187 11.55 -0.06 -7.28
CA ASN A 187 11.12 1.02 -8.14
C ASN A 187 9.66 0.89 -8.61
N GLU A 188 8.93 -0.11 -8.15
CA GLU A 188 7.55 -0.31 -8.56
C GLU A 188 6.61 0.64 -7.81
N LEU A 189 5.92 1.48 -8.57
CA LEU A 189 4.84 2.37 -8.15
C LEU A 189 3.50 1.79 -8.60
N ILE A 190 2.63 1.49 -7.64
CA ILE A 190 1.27 1.01 -7.90
C ILE A 190 0.30 2.14 -7.60
N ILE A 191 -0.42 2.60 -8.63
CA ILE A 191 -1.48 3.59 -8.51
C ILE A 191 -2.80 2.90 -8.80
N ALA A 192 -3.73 2.92 -7.84
CA ALA A 192 -5.06 2.36 -7.96
C ALA A 192 -6.09 3.49 -7.94
N LYS A 193 -6.98 3.51 -8.93
CA LYS A 193 -8.15 4.38 -8.98
C LYS A 193 -9.41 3.55 -8.88
N LYS A 194 -10.30 3.88 -7.94
CA LYS A 194 -11.60 3.20 -7.84
C LYS A 194 -12.46 3.56 -9.05
N THR A 195 -12.93 2.55 -9.78
CA THR A 195 -13.70 2.73 -11.03
C THR A 195 -15.07 2.04 -11.03
N GLY A 196 -15.37 1.19 -10.04
CA GLY A 196 -16.69 0.61 -9.85
C GLY A 196 -16.64 -0.85 -9.48
N LYS A 197 -17.26 -1.71 -10.29
CA LYS A 197 -17.40 -3.15 -9.97
C LYS A 197 -16.06 -3.88 -10.06
N GLY A 198 -15.84 -4.77 -9.09
CA GLY A 198 -14.70 -5.68 -9.07
C GLY A 198 -14.68 -6.65 -10.24
N LYS A 199 -13.46 -7.04 -10.66
CA LYS A 199 -13.26 -8.06 -11.68
C LYS A 199 -13.25 -9.45 -11.06
N ASN A 200 -14.30 -10.24 -11.27
CA ASN A 200 -14.32 -11.65 -10.82
C ASN A 200 -13.13 -12.45 -11.37
N SER A 201 -12.74 -12.19 -12.62
CA SER A 201 -11.58 -12.81 -13.25
C SER A 201 -10.26 -12.51 -12.51
N ALA A 202 -10.13 -11.34 -11.87
CA ALA A 202 -8.95 -11.02 -11.07
C ALA A 202 -8.89 -11.88 -9.80
N ARG A 203 -10.05 -12.09 -9.16
CA ARG A 203 -10.17 -13.00 -8.00
C ARG A 203 -9.88 -14.45 -8.37
N GLU A 204 -10.41 -14.93 -9.48
CA GLU A 204 -10.16 -16.29 -9.97
C GLU A 204 -8.67 -16.51 -10.25
N ARG A 205 -8.02 -15.56 -10.97
CA ARG A 205 -6.57 -15.62 -11.24
C ARG A 205 -5.74 -15.55 -9.96
N GLN A 206 -6.14 -14.73 -9.00
CA GLN A 206 -5.47 -14.65 -7.71
C GLN A 206 -5.50 -15.98 -6.96
N LEU A 207 -6.67 -16.63 -6.90
CA LEU A 207 -6.81 -17.94 -6.26
C LEU A 207 -6.04 -19.03 -7.02
N ALA A 208 -6.07 -19.01 -8.35
CA ALA A 208 -5.31 -19.95 -9.18
C ALA A 208 -3.80 -19.83 -8.94
N ILE A 209 -3.25 -18.61 -8.89
CA ILE A 209 -1.83 -18.38 -8.57
C ILE A 209 -1.47 -18.92 -7.19
N LEU A 210 -2.32 -18.68 -6.18
CA LEU A 210 -2.08 -19.20 -4.83
C LEU A 210 -2.08 -20.73 -4.80
N ASP A 211 -2.96 -21.37 -5.56
CA ASP A 211 -3.02 -22.84 -5.66
C ASP A 211 -1.81 -23.41 -6.42
N GLU A 212 -1.54 -22.92 -7.63
CA GLU A 212 -0.43 -23.37 -8.50
C GLU A 212 0.94 -23.26 -7.83
N LEU A 213 1.13 -22.24 -6.98
CA LEU A 213 2.39 -21.99 -6.28
C LEU A 213 2.43 -22.57 -4.86
N ASN A 214 1.43 -23.37 -4.46
CA ASN A 214 1.33 -23.99 -3.13
C ASN A 214 1.28 -22.95 -1.97
N LEU A 215 0.67 -21.80 -2.22
CA LEU A 215 0.57 -20.64 -1.32
C LEU A 215 -0.83 -20.44 -0.71
N MET A 216 -1.68 -21.47 -0.72
CA MET A 216 -3.06 -21.35 -0.21
C MET A 216 -3.15 -20.92 1.27
N ASP A 217 -2.11 -21.14 2.07
CA ASP A 217 -2.02 -20.64 3.45
C ASP A 217 -2.06 -19.11 3.53
N LEU A 218 -1.70 -18.42 2.44
CA LEU A 218 -1.73 -16.96 2.31
C LEU A 218 -3.05 -16.44 1.71
N ARG A 219 -4.06 -17.29 1.54
CA ARG A 219 -5.35 -16.91 0.95
C ARG A 219 -6.00 -15.76 1.70
N GLU A 220 -6.03 -15.79 3.04
CA GLU A 220 -6.67 -14.71 3.82
C GLU A 220 -5.90 -13.39 3.74
N ARG A 221 -4.60 -13.45 3.43
CA ARG A 221 -3.78 -12.25 3.22
C ARG A 221 -4.13 -11.56 1.92
N PHE A 222 -4.19 -12.30 0.82
CA PHE A 222 -4.29 -11.71 -0.51
C PHE A 222 -5.71 -11.75 -1.09
N ALA A 223 -6.48 -12.79 -0.77
CA ALA A 223 -7.76 -13.08 -1.37
C ALA A 223 -8.88 -13.03 -0.32
N TYR A 224 -9.22 -11.82 0.13
CA TYR A 224 -10.39 -11.52 0.97
C TYR A 224 -11.46 -10.76 0.20
#